data_AF-A0A938XXT1-F1
#
_entry.id   AF-A0A938XXT1-F1
#
_cell.length_a   1.000
_cell.length_b   1.000
_cell.length_c   1.000
_cell.angle_alpha   90.00
_cell.angle_beta   90.00
_cell.angle_gamma   90.00
#
_symmetry.space_group_name_H-M   'P 1'
#
loop_
_entity.id
_entity.type
_entity.pdbx_description
1 polymer ?
#
loop_
_entity_poly.entity_id
_entity_poly.type
_entity_poly.pdbx_seq_one_letter_code
_entity_poly.pdbx_strand_id
1 'polypeptide(L)'
;MNRFVKSISARLSLRTPQRESLEILAETLEVLKIEKHSVESLKCELEKVQSLYTSVTDFEREFPSLCFALATGVGKTRLMGAFITYLFLEVR
;
A
#
# COMPACT_ATOMS: atom_id res chain seq x y z
N MET A 1 5.38 -12.11 8.14
CA MET A 1 5.48 -10.73 8.64
C MET A 1 6.68 -10.05 8.00
N ASN A 2 6.43 -9.06 7.14
CA ASN A 2 7.46 -8.42 6.33
C ASN A 2 8.52 -7.71 7.22
N ARG A 3 9.81 -8.00 6.97
CA ARG A 3 10.92 -7.48 7.78
C ARG A 3 11.06 -5.95 7.69
N PHE A 4 10.78 -5.37 6.53
CA PHE A 4 10.85 -3.93 6.32
C PHE A 4 9.68 -3.23 7.01
N VAL A 5 8.47 -3.80 6.97
CA VAL A 5 7.32 -3.28 7.74
C VAL A 5 7.68 -3.18 9.22
N LYS A 6 8.24 -4.23 9.81
CA LYS A 6 8.67 -4.23 11.23
C LYS A 6 9.73 -3.16 11.50
N SER A 7 10.78 -3.10 10.68
CA SER A 7 11.89 -2.15 10.85
C SER A 7 11.44 -0.70 10.69
N ILE A 8 10.65 -0.40 9.65
CA ILE A 8 10.13 0.95 9.37
C ILE A 8 9.18 1.37 10.48
N SER A 9 8.29 0.47 10.91
CA SER A 9 7.33 0.74 11.99
C SER A 9 8.02 1.13 13.29
N ALA A 10 9.10 0.44 13.64
CA ALA A 10 9.91 0.75 14.82
C ALA A 10 10.67 2.08 14.65
N ARG A 11 11.39 2.27 13.54
CA ARG A 11 12.25 3.46 13.33
C ARG A 11 11.47 4.76 13.18
N LEU A 12 10.28 4.71 12.58
CA LEU A 12 9.42 5.88 12.41
C LEU A 12 8.41 6.05 13.55
N SER A 13 8.40 5.16 14.54
CA SER A 13 7.42 5.15 15.62
C SER A 13 5.99 5.22 15.09
N LEU A 14 5.64 4.29 14.20
CA LEU A 14 4.31 4.21 13.60
C LEU A 14 3.28 3.80 14.65
N ARG A 15 2.23 4.61 14.77
CA ARG A 15 1.03 4.30 15.55
C ARG A 15 0.23 3.21 14.85
N THR A 16 -0.65 2.53 15.59
CA THR A 16 -1.43 1.38 15.09
C THR A 16 -2.07 1.63 13.72
N PRO A 17 -2.84 2.72 13.46
CA PRO A 17 -3.46 2.91 12.15
C PRO A 17 -2.46 3.12 11.00
N GLN A 18 -1.29 3.69 11.30
CA GLN A 18 -0.24 3.88 10.29
C GLN A 18 0.47 2.57 9.97
N ARG A 19 0.69 1.73 10.98
CA ARG A 19 1.30 0.42 10.81
C ARG A 19 0.40 -0.52 10.02
N GLU A 20 -0.87 -0.57 10.36
CA GLU A 20 -1.88 -1.35 9.62
C GLU A 20 -1.92 -0.90 8.15
N SER A 21 -1.90 0.42 7.89
CA SER A 21 -1.82 0.92 6.51
C SER A 21 -0.56 0.45 5.77
N LEU A 22 0.58 0.34 6.45
CA LEU A 22 1.83 -0.17 5.86
C LEU A 22 1.80 -1.68 5.65
N GLU A 23 1.15 -2.44 6.52
CA GLU A 23 0.92 -3.88 6.38
C GLU A 23 0.03 -4.16 5.18
N ILE A 24 -1.10 -3.44 5.06
CA ILE A 24 -2.01 -3.54 3.91
C ILE A 24 -1.28 -3.22 2.61
N LEU A 25 -0.45 -2.16 2.58
CA LEU A 25 0.36 -1.84 1.40
C LEU A 25 1.30 -3.01 1.06
N ALA A 26 2.00 -3.55 2.05
CA ALA A 26 2.93 -4.65 1.86
C ALA A 26 2.25 -5.88 1.23
N GLU A 27 1.11 -6.31 1.79
CA GLU A 27 0.32 -7.44 1.28
C GLU A 27 -0.24 -7.18 -0.11
N THR A 28 -0.73 -5.96 -0.36
CA THR A 28 -1.27 -5.58 -1.67
C THR A 28 -0.18 -5.66 -2.76
N LEU A 29 1.05 -5.30 -2.42
CA LEU A 29 2.19 -5.37 -3.34
C LEU A 29 2.73 -6.79 -3.57
N GLU A 30 2.33 -7.78 -2.76
CA GLU A 30 2.66 -9.19 -3.03
C GLU A 30 1.86 -9.75 -4.23
N VAL A 31 0.67 -9.18 -4.50
CA VAL A 31 -0.22 -9.62 -5.59
C VAL A 31 -0.20 -8.70 -6.80
N LEU A 32 0.06 -7.41 -6.59
CA LEU A 32 0.16 -6.41 -7.64
C LEU A 32 1.46 -6.55 -8.43
N LYS A 33 1.36 -6.41 -9.75
CA LYS A 33 2.54 -6.15 -10.59
C LYS A 33 2.80 -4.66 -10.69
N ILE A 34 4.05 -4.25 -10.52
CA ILE A 34 4.47 -2.84 -10.60
C ILE A 34 5.09 -2.62 -11.98
N GLU A 35 4.23 -2.45 -12.97
CA GLU A 35 4.62 -2.24 -14.36
C GLU A 35 3.63 -1.30 -15.07
N LYS A 36 3.84 -1.06 -16.36
CA LYS A 36 2.83 -0.34 -17.17
C LYS A 36 1.69 -1.29 -17.48
N HIS A 37 0.46 -0.85 -17.20
CA HIS A 37 -0.74 -1.65 -17.42
C HIS A 37 -1.51 -1.17 -18.65
N SER A 38 -2.03 -2.12 -19.44
CA SER A 38 -3.19 -1.87 -20.31
C SER A 38 -4.47 -1.84 -19.47
N VAL A 39 -5.57 -1.36 -20.06
CA VAL A 39 -6.89 -1.32 -19.42
C VAL A 39 -7.33 -2.71 -18.95
N GLU A 40 -7.11 -3.75 -19.74
CA GLU A 40 -7.46 -5.14 -19.41
C GLU A 40 -6.62 -5.66 -18.26
N SER A 41 -5.30 -5.46 -18.32
CA SER A 41 -4.41 -5.90 -17.24
C SER A 41 -4.69 -5.17 -15.92
N LEU A 42 -5.09 -3.90 -15.97
CA LEU A 42 -5.44 -3.12 -14.78
C LEU A 42 -6.70 -3.67 -14.08
N LYS A 43 -7.68 -4.16 -14.85
CA LYS A 43 -8.85 -4.85 -14.29
C LYS A 43 -8.45 -6.15 -13.59
N CYS A 44 -7.55 -6.93 -14.19
CA CYS A 44 -7.02 -8.14 -13.55
C CYS A 44 -6.26 -7.81 -12.25
N GLU A 45 -5.47 -6.73 -12.22
CA GLU A 45 -4.83 -6.28 -10.98
C GLU A 45 -5.84 -5.85 -9.91
N LEU A 46 -6.92 -5.15 -10.31
CA LEU A 46 -8.01 -4.77 -9.40
C LEU A 46 -8.69 -6.00 -8.78
N GLU A 47 -9.00 -7.02 -9.58
CA GLU A 47 -9.61 -8.27 -9.09
C GLU A 47 -8.73 -8.98 -8.05
N LYS A 48 -7.40 -8.97 -8.23
CA LYS A 48 -6.48 -9.51 -7.22
C LYS A 48 -6.55 -8.74 -5.91
N VAL A 49 -6.52 -7.41 -5.97
CA VAL A 49 -6.62 -6.58 -4.75
C VAL A 49 -7.98 -6.77 -4.07
N GLN A 50 -9.06 -6.86 -4.84
CA GLN A 50 -10.42 -7.13 -4.35
C GLN A 50 -10.54 -8.48 -3.63
N SER A 51 -9.77 -9.49 -4.05
CA SER A 51 -9.73 -10.79 -3.38
C SER A 51 -9.18 -10.70 -1.95
N LEU A 52 -8.32 -9.72 -1.67
CA LEU A 52 -7.76 -9.43 -0.34
C LEU A 52 -8.63 -8.40 0.42
N TYR A 53 -9.08 -7.38 -0.29
CA TYR A 53 -9.75 -6.20 0.26
C TYR A 53 -10.99 -5.85 -0.58
N THR A 54 -12.12 -6.48 -0.27
CA THR A 54 -13.39 -6.33 -1.00
C THR A 54 -13.96 -4.91 -1.00
N SER A 55 -13.49 -4.04 -0.11
CA SER A 55 -13.87 -2.63 -0.07
C SER A 55 -13.26 -1.79 -1.20
N VAL A 56 -12.26 -2.30 -1.93
CA VAL A 56 -11.63 -1.59 -3.04
C VAL A 56 -12.49 -1.73 -4.29
N THR A 57 -13.11 -0.65 -4.75
CA THR A 57 -14.04 -0.72 -5.90
C THR A 57 -13.38 -0.37 -7.23
N ASP A 58 -12.42 0.56 -7.22
CA ASP A 58 -11.72 1.05 -8.41
C ASP A 58 -10.38 1.71 -8.00
N PHE A 59 -9.44 1.81 -8.95
CA PHE A 59 -8.19 2.58 -8.77
C PHE A 59 -8.34 4.07 -9.12
N GLU A 60 -9.41 4.47 -9.81
CA GLU A 60 -9.69 5.84 -10.26
C GLU A 60 -8.64 6.47 -11.20
N ARG A 61 -7.63 5.70 -11.61
CA ARG A 61 -6.49 6.12 -12.44
C ARG A 61 -6.09 5.00 -13.39
N GLU A 62 -5.33 5.34 -14.43
CA GLU A 62 -4.81 4.37 -15.42
C GLU A 62 -3.61 3.54 -14.92
N PHE A 63 -3.47 3.42 -13.59
CA PHE A 63 -2.44 2.64 -12.91
C PHE A 63 -2.96 2.24 -11.51
N PRO A 64 -2.40 1.20 -10.85
CA PRO A 64 -2.79 0.83 -9.50
C PRO A 64 -2.57 2.00 -8.52
N SER A 65 -3.66 2.61 -8.08
CA SER A 65 -3.66 3.76 -7.17
C SER A 65 -4.44 3.39 -5.92
N LEU A 66 -3.78 3.44 -4.76
CA LEU A 66 -4.34 3.01 -3.47
C LEU A 66 -4.57 4.22 -2.56
N CYS A 67 -5.74 4.28 -1.95
CA CYS A 67 -6.11 5.32 -1.00
C CYS A 67 -6.20 4.77 0.43
N PHE A 68 -5.49 5.39 1.36
CA PHE A 68 -5.51 5.03 2.78
C PHE A 68 -6.14 6.15 3.59
N ALA A 69 -7.35 5.92 4.09
CA ALA A 69 -8.08 6.90 4.86
C ALA A 69 -7.53 7.00 6.29
N LEU A 70 -7.06 8.19 6.68
CA LEU A 70 -6.59 8.49 8.03
C LEU A 70 -7.12 9.84 8.50
N ALA A 71 -7.59 9.85 9.75
CA ALA A 71 -8.03 11.08 10.42
C ALA A 71 -6.91 12.15 10.50
N THR A 72 -7.31 13.39 10.74
CA THR A 72 -6.36 14.48 11.05
C THR A 72 -5.60 14.17 12.34
N GLY A 73 -4.37 14.67 12.47
CA GLY A 73 -3.54 14.44 13.68
C GLY A 73 -2.96 13.02 13.87
N VAL A 74 -3.34 12.04 13.05
CA VAL A 74 -2.78 10.66 13.12
C VAL A 74 -1.36 10.59 12.57
N GLY A 75 -1.00 11.49 11.65
CA GLY A 75 0.35 11.62 11.08
C GLY A 75 0.45 11.10 9.64
N LYS A 76 -0.40 11.58 8.73
CA LYS A 76 -0.38 11.20 7.30
C LYS A 76 0.97 11.40 6.63
N THR A 77 1.68 12.50 6.91
CA THR A 77 3.02 12.77 6.37
C THR A 77 4.03 11.70 6.76
N ARG A 78 3.97 11.22 8.01
CA ARG A 78 4.84 10.13 8.49
C ARG A 78 4.49 8.80 7.81
N LEU A 79 3.21 8.52 7.59
CA LEU A 79 2.79 7.34 6.84
C LEU A 79 3.32 7.38 5.40
N MET A 80 3.21 8.53 4.72
CA MET A 80 3.73 8.67 3.37
C MET A 80 5.24 8.40 3.30
N GLY A 81 6.00 8.89 4.29
CA GLY A 81 7.42 8.56 4.42
C GLY A 81 7.68 7.06 4.64
N ALA A 82 6.82 6.38 5.39
CA ALA A 82 6.89 4.93 5.58
C ALA A 82 6.64 4.17 4.27
N PHE A 83 5.63 4.57 3.49
CA PHE A 83 5.32 3.98 2.18
C PHE A 83 6.46 4.15 1.19
N ILE A 84 7.00 5.36 1.05
CA ILE A 84 8.14 5.64 0.17
C ILE A 84 9.35 4.80 0.58
N THR A 85 9.64 4.73 1.89
CA THR A 85 10.75 3.93 2.40
C THR A 85 10.54 2.44 2.12
N TYR A 86 9.32 1.94 2.28
CA TYR A 86 9.00 0.55 1.99
C TYR A 86 9.17 0.22 0.52
N LEU A 87 8.58 1.01 -0.37
CA LEU A 87 8.72 0.85 -1.83
C LEU A 87 10.19 0.87 -2.25
N PHE A 88 10.98 1.79 -1.69
CA PHE A 88 12.41 1.87 -1.99
C PHE A 88 13.19 0.62 -1.54
N LEU A 89 12.78 -0.05 -0.46
CA LEU A 89 13.51 -1.20 0.08
C LEU A 89 13.03 -2.54 -0.50
N GLU A 90 11.75 -2.68 -0.81
CA GLU A 90 11.12 -3.93 -1.27
C GLU A 90 11.03 -4.02 -2.80
N VAL A 91 10.68 -2.93 -3.49
CA VAL A 91 10.37 -2.92 -4.94
C VAL A 91 11.62 -2.64 -5.80
N ARG A 92 12.81 -2.69 -5.20
CA ARG A 92 14.07 -2.49 -5.91
C ARG A 92 14.53 -3.72 -6.68
#